data_AF-A0A4S8HLC3-F1
#
_entry.id   AF-A0A4S8HLC3-F1
#
_cell.length_a   1.000
_cell.length_b   1.000
_cell.length_c   1.000
_cell.angle_alpha   90.00
_cell.angle_beta   90.00
_cell.angle_gamma   90.00
#
_symmetry.space_group_name_H-M   'P 1'
#
loop_
_entity.id
_entity.type
_entity.pdbx_description
1 polymer ?
#
loop_
_entity_poly.entity_id
_entity_poly.type
_entity_poly.pdbx_seq_one_letter_code
_entity_poly.pdbx_strand_id
1 'polypeptide(L)'
;MKILIGSSIFLIIVIVIACSTAYKATDFSVRDVNSVTENWPANTKDASTVLIGKFGLPDEVTSSSLVWNNKGVWKKTVLMRDGIPHDFPVPHTDYLMQTINYKVPVEKYTDLARYDGSVIVERTRGTLSARCDREEMNFLSLNLAHDIITGKKTVDEARDYYARAALQFKEGSTGVTGRTTDPTARTTDPAERRTDTTARTTDPAERRTDTAVRRTEPIDRTDTTMARRTDSIERRAETTERRTDLKEGGIDPYLQGLQFTIPQGDTGDRDVPANRTKMN
;
A
#
# COMPACT_ATOMS: atom_id res chain seq x y z
N MET A 1 14.33 -90.70 14.22
CA MET A 1 14.88 -89.37 14.59
C MET A 1 13.87 -88.32 14.14
N LYS A 2 13.41 -87.41 15.01
CA LYS A 2 12.38 -86.40 14.68
C LYS A 2 13.03 -85.16 14.07
N ILE A 3 12.53 -84.66 12.93
CA ILE A 3 12.65 -83.23 12.57
C ILE A 3 11.30 -82.73 12.00
N LEU A 4 10.68 -81.86 12.81
CA LEU A 4 9.75 -80.79 12.43
C LEU A 4 10.59 -79.49 12.46
N ILE A 5 10.29 -78.33 11.86
CA ILE A 5 9.06 -77.69 11.35
C ILE A 5 9.51 -76.75 10.19
N GLY A 6 8.60 -76.25 9.33
CA GLY A 6 8.89 -74.94 8.68
C GLY A 6 8.19 -74.58 7.37
N SER A 7 6.89 -74.26 7.40
CA SER A 7 6.25 -73.51 6.30
C SER A 7 6.76 -72.07 6.28
N SER A 8 7.62 -71.71 5.32
CA SER A 8 8.13 -70.34 5.17
C SER A 8 7.14 -69.47 4.38
N ILE A 9 6.34 -68.69 5.11
CA ILE A 9 5.45 -67.66 4.57
C ILE A 9 6.32 -66.53 3.98
N PHE A 10 6.19 -66.28 2.67
CA PHE A 10 6.81 -65.12 2.02
C PHE A 10 6.05 -63.84 2.40
N LEU A 11 6.49 -63.18 3.47
CA LEU A 11 5.99 -61.85 3.84
C LEU A 11 6.59 -60.80 2.88
N ILE A 12 5.85 -60.41 1.86
CA ILE A 12 6.22 -59.30 0.97
C ILE A 12 6.04 -57.99 1.74
N ILE A 13 7.11 -57.50 2.36
CA ILE A 13 7.16 -56.17 2.98
C ILE A 13 7.25 -55.15 1.86
N VAL A 14 6.12 -54.54 1.49
CA VAL A 14 6.08 -53.38 0.60
C VAL A 14 6.56 -52.16 1.39
N ILE A 15 7.86 -51.86 1.31
CA ILE A 15 8.41 -50.60 1.84
C ILE A 15 7.97 -49.47 0.91
N VAL A 16 6.89 -48.77 1.30
CA VAL A 16 6.52 -47.49 0.67
C VAL A 16 7.53 -46.44 1.10
N ILE A 17 8.58 -46.26 0.30
CA ILE A 17 9.51 -45.14 0.46
C ILE A 17 8.76 -43.87 0.06
N ALA A 18 8.17 -43.20 1.05
CA ALA A 18 7.67 -41.84 0.90
C ALA A 18 8.87 -40.91 0.71
N CYS A 19 9.27 -40.71 -0.55
CA CYS A 19 10.29 -39.73 -0.92
C CYS A 19 9.70 -38.32 -0.76
N SER A 20 9.70 -37.80 0.48
CA SER A 20 9.49 -36.39 0.71
C SER A 20 10.75 -35.63 0.26
N THR A 21 10.76 -35.21 -1.00
CA THR A 21 11.69 -34.18 -1.48
C THR A 21 11.34 -32.89 -0.76
N ALA A 22 11.91 -32.70 0.45
CA ALA A 22 11.88 -31.42 1.12
C ALA A 22 12.52 -30.39 0.18
N TYR A 23 11.71 -29.46 -0.31
CA TYR A 23 12.16 -28.38 -1.17
C TYR A 23 13.09 -27.50 -0.33
N LYS A 24 14.40 -27.74 -0.43
CA LYS A 24 15.39 -26.86 0.19
C LYS A 24 15.28 -25.53 -0.54
N ALA A 25 14.81 -24.50 0.18
CA ALA A 25 14.99 -23.13 -0.27
C ALA A 25 16.48 -22.93 -0.58
N THR A 26 16.77 -22.42 -1.77
CA THR A 26 18.15 -22.13 -2.16
C THR A 26 18.50 -20.78 -1.55
N ASP A 27 19.23 -20.80 -0.44
CA ASP A 27 19.72 -19.56 0.18
C ASP A 27 20.74 -18.90 -0.77
N PHE A 28 20.28 -17.93 -1.56
CA PHE A 28 21.13 -17.11 -2.41
C PHE A 28 22.09 -16.29 -1.56
N SER A 29 23.28 -16.01 -2.09
CA SER A 29 24.24 -15.10 -1.48
C SER A 29 24.17 -13.69 -2.08
N VAL A 30 24.73 -12.71 -1.37
CA VAL A 30 24.93 -11.34 -1.89
C VAL A 30 25.68 -11.35 -3.23
N ARG A 31 26.61 -12.29 -3.43
CA ARG A 31 27.36 -12.43 -4.70
C ARG A 31 26.43 -12.80 -5.85
N ASP A 32 25.51 -13.74 -5.64
CA ASP A 32 24.60 -14.22 -6.69
C ASP A 32 23.67 -13.09 -7.15
N VAL A 33 23.09 -12.36 -6.19
CA VAL A 33 22.26 -11.18 -6.49
C VAL A 33 23.06 -10.11 -7.21
N ASN A 34 24.24 -9.73 -6.71
CA ASN A 34 25.08 -8.71 -7.36
C ASN A 34 25.48 -9.13 -8.78
N SER A 35 25.75 -10.42 -9.03
CA SER A 35 26.13 -10.92 -10.35
C SER A 35 25.04 -10.75 -11.41
N VAL A 36 23.76 -10.72 -11.01
CA VAL A 36 22.65 -10.46 -11.92
C VAL A 36 22.30 -8.97 -11.99
N THR A 37 22.36 -8.24 -10.87
CA THR A 37 21.97 -6.81 -10.81
C THR A 37 23.06 -5.82 -11.21
N GLU A 38 24.32 -6.25 -11.38
CA GLU A 38 25.44 -5.36 -11.72
C GLU A 38 25.15 -4.48 -12.96
N ASN A 39 24.54 -5.09 -13.98
CA ASN A 39 24.23 -4.45 -15.27
C ASN A 39 22.75 -4.06 -15.43
N TRP A 40 21.99 -3.98 -14.33
CA TRP A 40 20.60 -3.52 -14.38
C TRP A 40 20.53 -1.98 -14.57
N PRO A 41 19.43 -1.46 -15.14
CA PRO A 41 19.13 -0.03 -15.13
C PRO A 41 19.25 0.58 -13.72
N ALA A 42 19.77 1.80 -13.62
CA ALA A 42 20.14 2.41 -12.33
C ALA A 42 18.98 2.43 -11.32
N ASN A 43 17.77 2.79 -11.77
CA ASN A 43 16.55 2.78 -10.96
C ASN A 43 16.20 1.39 -10.39
N THR A 44 16.31 0.32 -11.19
CA THR A 44 15.98 -1.03 -10.72
C THR A 44 17.11 -1.64 -9.90
N LYS A 45 18.37 -1.25 -10.16
CA LYS A 45 19.52 -1.56 -9.31
C LYS A 45 19.44 -0.90 -7.92
N ASP A 46 19.08 0.38 -7.87
CA ASP A 46 18.87 1.12 -6.61
C ASP A 46 17.70 0.52 -5.83
N ALA A 47 16.56 0.26 -6.49
CA ALA A 47 15.42 -0.43 -5.90
C ALA A 47 15.79 -1.82 -5.36
N SER A 48 16.67 -2.56 -6.04
CA SER A 48 17.18 -3.85 -5.53
C SER A 48 17.92 -3.67 -4.20
N THR A 49 18.76 -2.65 -4.09
CA THR A 49 19.51 -2.35 -2.85
C THR A 49 18.56 -1.99 -1.71
N VAL A 50 17.54 -1.17 -1.97
CA VAL A 50 16.52 -0.79 -0.97
C VAL A 50 15.73 -2.01 -0.49
N LEU A 51 15.25 -2.86 -1.42
CA LEU A 51 14.46 -4.03 -1.08
C LEU A 51 15.28 -5.10 -0.35
N ILE A 52 16.56 -5.29 -0.70
CA ILE A 52 17.47 -6.19 0.02
C ILE A 52 17.70 -5.67 1.45
N GLY A 53 17.90 -4.35 1.62
CA GLY A 53 18.03 -3.72 2.94
C GLY A 53 16.79 -3.89 3.81
N LYS A 54 15.59 -3.89 3.21
CA LYS A 54 14.32 -4.03 3.92
C LYS A 54 13.90 -5.48 4.21
N PHE A 55 14.06 -6.38 3.25
CA PHE A 55 13.49 -7.74 3.28
C PHE A 55 14.54 -8.86 3.38
N GLY A 56 15.83 -8.52 3.39
CA GLY A 56 16.91 -9.47 3.27
C GLY A 56 17.08 -9.96 1.83
N LEU A 57 17.81 -11.06 1.65
CA LEU A 57 18.04 -11.62 0.31
C LEU A 57 16.73 -12.19 -0.28
N PRO A 58 16.56 -12.10 -1.62
CA PRO A 58 15.41 -12.65 -2.32
C PRO A 58 15.37 -14.19 -2.25
N ASP A 59 14.15 -14.73 -2.27
CA ASP A 59 13.89 -16.17 -2.29
C ASP A 59 13.98 -16.76 -3.72
N GLU A 60 13.91 -15.93 -4.77
CA GLU A 60 14.18 -16.32 -6.17
C GLU A 60 15.03 -15.23 -6.87
N VAL A 61 16.09 -15.62 -7.57
CA VAL A 61 16.99 -14.73 -8.34
C VAL A 61 17.04 -15.18 -9.80
N THR A 62 16.82 -14.25 -10.72
CA THR A 62 16.98 -14.46 -12.17
C THR A 62 17.71 -13.28 -12.83
N SER A 63 18.10 -13.42 -14.09
CA SER A 63 18.74 -12.33 -14.86
C SER A 63 17.80 -11.15 -15.18
N SER A 64 16.50 -11.29 -14.95
CA SER A 64 15.47 -10.29 -15.23
C SER A 64 14.57 -9.95 -14.04
N SER A 65 14.68 -10.64 -12.91
CA SER A 65 13.87 -10.40 -11.71
C SER A 65 14.50 -10.87 -10.40
N LEU A 66 14.17 -10.18 -9.31
CA LEU A 66 14.35 -10.65 -7.94
C LEU A 66 12.97 -10.81 -7.29
N VAL A 67 12.81 -11.85 -6.48
CA VAL A 67 11.53 -12.19 -5.86
C VAL A 67 11.69 -12.42 -4.37
N TRP A 68 10.78 -11.85 -3.60
CA TRP A 68 10.58 -12.18 -2.19
C TRP A 68 9.17 -12.72 -1.97
N ASN A 69 9.05 -13.77 -1.18
CA ASN A 69 7.80 -14.42 -0.81
C ASN A 69 7.55 -14.23 0.70
N ASN A 70 6.32 -13.86 1.07
CA ASN A 70 5.85 -13.73 2.45
C ASN A 70 6.73 -12.84 3.36
N LYS A 71 7.07 -11.61 2.92
CA LYS A 71 7.84 -10.64 3.72
C LYS A 71 6.96 -9.47 4.17
N GLY A 72 6.87 -9.26 5.48
CA GLY A 72 5.99 -8.25 6.06
C GLY A 72 4.52 -8.53 5.72
N VAL A 73 3.83 -7.54 5.16
CA VAL A 73 2.43 -7.67 4.69
C VAL A 73 2.31 -8.29 3.28
N TRP A 74 3.43 -8.46 2.57
CA TRP A 74 3.44 -8.89 1.17
C TRP A 74 3.48 -10.41 1.05
N LYS A 75 2.48 -10.98 0.37
CA LYS A 75 2.49 -12.40 -0.06
C LYS A 75 3.59 -12.63 -1.09
N LYS A 76 3.78 -11.68 -2.01
CA LYS A 76 4.86 -11.68 -2.99
C LYS A 76 5.30 -10.25 -3.31
N THR A 77 6.60 -10.05 -3.45
CA THR A 77 7.24 -8.85 -4.00
C THR A 77 8.08 -9.30 -5.18
N VAL A 78 7.90 -8.69 -6.34
CA VAL A 78 8.69 -8.96 -7.55
C VAL A 78 9.28 -7.65 -8.04
N LEU A 79 10.60 -7.56 -8.04
CA LEU A 79 11.35 -6.49 -8.70
C LEU A 79 11.79 -7.00 -10.08
N MET A 80 11.44 -6.29 -11.14
CA MET A 80 11.87 -6.58 -12.51
C MET A 80 13.04 -5.68 -12.92
N ARG A 81 13.95 -6.21 -13.74
CA ARG A 81 15.04 -5.43 -14.36
C ARG A 81 14.48 -4.37 -15.30
N ASP A 82 13.59 -4.81 -16.18
CA ASP A 82 12.98 -4.03 -17.24
C ASP A 82 11.53 -3.71 -16.81
N GLY A 83 11.23 -2.43 -16.65
CA GLY A 83 9.89 -1.98 -16.25
C GLY A 83 8.99 -1.62 -17.42
N ILE A 84 7.71 -1.39 -17.12
CA ILE A 84 6.65 -1.09 -18.08
C ILE A 84 6.31 0.41 -17.99
N PRO A 85 6.37 1.19 -19.09
CA PRO A 85 5.96 2.60 -19.07
C PRO A 85 4.49 2.77 -18.65
N HIS A 86 4.21 3.73 -17.79
CA HIS A 86 2.88 4.01 -17.26
C HIS A 86 2.67 5.51 -17.06
N ASP A 87 1.56 6.04 -17.60
CA ASP A 87 1.30 7.49 -17.67
C ASP A 87 0.44 8.07 -16.54
N PHE A 88 -0.13 7.23 -15.67
CA PHE A 88 -0.97 7.66 -14.55
C PHE A 88 -0.24 7.50 -13.22
N PRO A 89 -0.25 8.50 -12.31
CA PRO A 89 -0.84 9.83 -12.43
C PRO A 89 0.05 10.80 -13.23
N VAL A 90 1.32 10.43 -13.43
CA VAL A 90 2.29 11.09 -14.30
C VAL A 90 3.14 10.01 -14.98
N PRO A 91 3.78 10.29 -16.12
CA PRO A 91 4.69 9.37 -16.79
C PRO A 91 5.83 8.88 -15.87
N HIS A 92 5.88 7.56 -15.68
CA HIS A 92 6.90 6.83 -14.93
C HIS A 92 7.05 5.40 -15.49
N THR A 93 7.72 4.51 -14.77
CA THR A 93 8.01 3.14 -15.22
C THR A 93 7.82 2.15 -14.08
N ASP A 94 6.91 1.21 -14.27
CA ASP A 94 6.55 0.19 -13.30
C ASP A 94 7.55 -0.98 -13.33
N TYR A 95 8.31 -1.15 -12.25
CA TYR A 95 9.27 -2.25 -12.11
C TYR A 95 9.15 -3.02 -10.78
N LEU A 96 8.31 -2.55 -9.84
CA LEU A 96 8.05 -3.20 -8.56
C LEU A 96 6.58 -3.63 -8.46
N MET A 97 6.33 -4.94 -8.57
CA MET A 97 5.01 -5.53 -8.30
C MET A 97 4.95 -6.05 -6.86
N GLN A 98 3.87 -5.74 -6.15
CA GLN A 98 3.62 -6.27 -4.79
C GLN A 98 2.20 -6.78 -4.63
N THR A 99 2.06 -7.94 -3.98
CA THR A 99 0.84 -8.75 -3.93
C THR A 99 0.43 -9.06 -2.49
N ILE A 100 -0.88 -8.96 -2.22
CA ILE A 100 -1.51 -9.32 -0.94
C ILE A 100 -2.60 -10.39 -1.11
N ASN A 101 -2.92 -11.11 -0.04
CA ASN A 101 -4.18 -11.88 0.03
C ASN A 101 -5.35 -10.89 0.08
N TYR A 102 -6.23 -10.91 -0.91
CA TYR A 102 -7.43 -10.08 -0.91
C TYR A 102 -8.47 -10.66 -1.88
N LYS A 103 -9.59 -11.16 -1.35
CA LYS A 103 -10.72 -11.60 -2.17
C LYS A 103 -11.54 -10.39 -2.61
N VAL A 104 -11.30 -9.93 -3.84
CA VAL A 104 -12.09 -8.87 -4.47
C VAL A 104 -13.46 -9.43 -4.90
N PRO A 105 -14.59 -8.77 -4.58
CA PRO A 105 -15.91 -9.11 -5.12
C PRO A 105 -15.98 -8.90 -6.64
N VAL A 106 -16.62 -9.81 -7.38
CA VAL A 106 -16.57 -9.84 -8.86
C VAL A 106 -17.17 -8.58 -9.49
N GLU A 107 -18.22 -8.04 -8.89
CA GLU A 107 -18.88 -6.80 -9.27
C GLU A 107 -17.95 -5.57 -9.21
N LYS A 108 -16.84 -5.63 -8.47
CA LYS A 108 -15.84 -4.57 -8.35
C LYS A 108 -14.71 -4.63 -9.38
N TYR A 109 -14.67 -5.64 -10.26
CA TYR A 109 -13.53 -5.81 -11.17
C TYR A 109 -13.47 -4.69 -12.21
N THR A 110 -14.63 -4.27 -12.73
CA THR A 110 -14.74 -3.13 -13.65
C THR A 110 -14.35 -1.80 -12.99
N ASP A 111 -14.71 -1.60 -11.72
CA ASP A 111 -14.35 -0.39 -10.97
C ASP A 111 -12.82 -0.29 -10.80
N LEU A 112 -12.16 -1.39 -10.39
CA LEU A 112 -10.71 -1.43 -10.23
C LEU A 112 -9.96 -1.28 -11.56
N ALA A 113 -10.46 -1.89 -12.64
CA ALA A 113 -9.87 -1.75 -13.97
C ALA A 113 -10.00 -0.33 -14.55
N ARG A 114 -11.00 0.45 -14.12
CA ARG A 114 -11.12 1.89 -14.44
C ARG A 114 -10.25 2.76 -13.54
N TYR A 115 -10.02 2.32 -12.31
CA TYR A 115 -9.24 3.05 -11.32
C TYR A 115 -7.75 3.12 -11.68
N ASP A 116 -7.09 1.98 -11.89
CA ASP A 116 -5.64 1.91 -12.11
C ASP A 116 -5.27 0.64 -12.90
N GLY A 117 -4.64 0.82 -14.07
CA GLY A 117 -4.20 -0.29 -14.93
C GLY A 117 -3.05 -1.13 -14.34
N SER A 118 -2.45 -0.64 -13.25
CA SER A 118 -1.42 -1.34 -12.51
C SER A 118 -1.93 -2.05 -11.26
N VAL A 119 -3.22 -1.94 -10.95
CA VAL A 119 -3.92 -2.82 -10.01
C VAL A 119 -4.37 -4.10 -10.71
N ILE A 120 -3.90 -5.25 -10.23
CA ILE A 120 -4.15 -6.57 -10.81
C ILE A 120 -4.96 -7.42 -9.83
N VAL A 121 -6.16 -7.81 -10.25
CA VAL A 121 -7.05 -8.72 -9.51
C VAL A 121 -6.87 -10.14 -10.05
N GLU A 122 -6.51 -11.09 -9.19
CA GLU A 122 -6.38 -12.51 -9.58
C GLU A 122 -7.32 -13.39 -8.75
N ARG A 123 -8.51 -13.67 -9.31
CA ARG A 123 -9.62 -14.35 -8.62
C ARG A 123 -9.24 -15.73 -8.07
N THR A 124 -8.63 -16.57 -8.91
CA THR A 124 -8.31 -17.97 -8.58
C THR A 124 -7.31 -18.08 -7.42
N ARG A 125 -6.33 -17.15 -7.34
CA ARG A 125 -5.39 -17.04 -6.19
C ARG A 125 -5.95 -16.22 -5.03
N GLY A 126 -7.05 -15.49 -5.24
CA GLY A 126 -7.65 -14.60 -4.26
C GLY A 126 -6.73 -13.46 -3.88
N THR A 127 -5.98 -12.92 -4.84
CA THR A 127 -4.94 -11.91 -4.59
C THR A 127 -5.21 -10.62 -5.33
N LEU A 128 -4.80 -9.52 -4.69
CA LEU A 128 -4.74 -8.19 -5.29
C LEU A 128 -3.28 -7.77 -5.33
N SER A 129 -2.83 -7.19 -6.44
CA SER A 129 -1.48 -6.65 -6.59
C SER A 129 -1.52 -5.23 -7.11
N ALA A 130 -0.47 -4.46 -6.81
CA ALA A 130 -0.17 -3.20 -7.48
C ALA A 130 1.21 -3.29 -8.15
N ARG A 131 1.44 -2.44 -9.16
CA ARG A 131 2.76 -2.18 -9.75
C ARG A 131 3.04 -0.68 -9.72
N CYS A 132 4.29 -0.31 -9.46
CA CYS A 132 4.78 1.06 -9.57
C CYS A 132 6.32 1.06 -9.61
N ASP A 133 6.94 2.23 -9.44
CA ASP A 133 8.38 2.44 -9.25
C ASP A 133 8.81 2.30 -7.76
N ARG A 134 7.85 2.33 -6.83
CA ARG A 134 8.05 2.40 -5.37
C ARG A 134 7.01 1.62 -4.57
N GLU A 135 7.39 1.22 -3.36
CA GLU A 135 6.53 0.46 -2.44
C GLU A 135 5.42 1.32 -1.82
N GLU A 136 5.74 2.58 -1.50
CA GLU A 136 4.78 3.56 -0.96
C GLU A 136 3.61 3.77 -1.94
N MET A 137 3.92 3.79 -3.23
CA MET A 137 2.94 3.93 -4.31
C MET A 137 2.08 2.67 -4.47
N ASN A 138 2.65 1.48 -4.25
CA ASN A 138 1.89 0.24 -4.17
C ASN A 138 0.94 0.21 -2.95
N PHE A 139 1.37 0.74 -1.79
CA PHE A 139 0.46 0.92 -0.65
C PHE A 139 -0.69 1.87 -1.00
N LEU A 140 -0.40 3.01 -1.64
CA LEU A 140 -1.41 3.98 -2.08
C LEU A 140 -2.43 3.34 -3.05
N SER A 141 -1.97 2.63 -4.08
CA SER A 141 -2.85 1.93 -5.03
C SER A 141 -3.77 0.92 -4.34
N LEU A 142 -3.24 0.12 -3.40
CA LEU A 142 -4.02 -0.92 -2.71
C LEU A 142 -4.99 -0.38 -1.66
N ASN A 143 -4.64 0.71 -0.97
CA ASN A 143 -5.54 1.38 -0.03
C ASN A 143 -6.74 2.01 -0.74
N LEU A 144 -6.51 2.65 -1.89
CA LEU A 144 -7.58 3.23 -2.70
C LEU A 144 -8.43 2.16 -3.40
N ALA A 145 -7.82 1.05 -3.84
CA ALA A 145 -8.56 -0.12 -4.29
C ALA A 145 -9.48 -0.68 -3.18
N HIS A 146 -9.03 -0.74 -1.93
CA HIS A 146 -9.86 -1.13 -0.79
C HIS A 146 -11.02 -0.15 -0.54
N ASP A 147 -10.77 1.16 -0.61
CA ASP A 147 -11.82 2.19 -0.49
C ASP A 147 -12.89 2.05 -1.59
N ILE A 148 -12.51 1.73 -2.84
CA ILE A 148 -13.43 1.47 -3.96
C ILE A 148 -14.25 0.20 -3.72
N ILE A 149 -13.61 -0.87 -3.25
CA ILE A 149 -14.26 -2.16 -2.98
C ILE A 149 -15.29 -2.01 -1.86
N THR A 150 -14.97 -1.26 -0.81
CA THR A 150 -15.85 -1.01 0.35
C THR A 150 -16.87 0.10 0.10
N GLY A 151 -16.79 0.84 -1.01
CA GLY A 151 -17.70 1.94 -1.33
C GLY A 151 -17.41 3.24 -0.55
N LYS A 152 -16.27 3.33 0.12
CA LYS A 152 -15.78 4.54 0.81
C LYS A 152 -15.28 5.62 -0.15
N LYS A 153 -14.91 5.24 -1.38
CA LYS A 153 -14.63 6.15 -2.50
C LYS A 153 -15.21 5.61 -3.80
N THR A 154 -15.62 6.51 -4.67
CA THR A 154 -15.82 6.24 -6.10
C THR A 154 -14.48 6.09 -6.82
N VAL A 155 -14.51 5.61 -8.06
CA VAL A 155 -13.32 5.47 -8.91
C VAL A 155 -12.65 6.83 -9.15
N ASP A 156 -13.43 7.88 -9.43
CA ASP A 156 -12.89 9.19 -9.78
C ASP A 156 -12.28 9.88 -8.54
N GLU A 157 -12.94 9.84 -7.39
CA GLU A 157 -12.38 10.34 -6.11
C GLU A 157 -11.07 9.62 -5.73
N ALA A 158 -10.98 8.32 -6.01
CA ALA A 158 -9.78 7.55 -5.76
C ALA A 158 -8.64 7.95 -6.71
N ARG A 159 -8.92 8.20 -8.00
CA ARG A 159 -7.93 8.68 -8.98
C ARG A 159 -7.43 10.09 -8.63
N ASP A 160 -8.34 10.99 -8.25
CA ASP A 160 -8.01 12.35 -7.80
C ASP A 160 -7.24 12.37 -6.47
N TYR A 161 -7.51 11.42 -5.57
CA TYR A 161 -6.71 11.23 -4.35
C TYR A 161 -5.31 10.76 -4.70
N TYR A 162 -5.19 9.71 -5.54
CA TYR A 162 -3.91 9.16 -5.96
C TYR A 162 -3.00 10.24 -6.55
N ALA A 163 -3.51 11.00 -7.52
CA ALA A 163 -2.72 12.02 -8.20
C ALA A 163 -2.19 13.08 -7.23
N ARG A 164 -3.00 13.54 -6.27
CA ARG A 164 -2.57 14.50 -5.24
C ARG A 164 -1.52 13.92 -4.30
N ALA A 165 -1.76 12.74 -3.74
CA ALA A 165 -0.84 12.10 -2.80
C ALA A 165 0.51 11.78 -3.48
N ALA A 166 0.49 11.29 -4.72
CA ALA A 166 1.68 11.02 -5.53
C ALA A 166 2.53 12.27 -5.80
N LEU A 167 1.89 13.38 -6.18
CA LEU A 167 2.58 14.65 -6.43
C LEU A 167 3.21 15.21 -5.16
N GLN A 168 2.47 15.21 -4.03
CA GLN A 168 2.99 15.66 -2.73
C GLN A 168 4.15 14.77 -2.24
N PHE A 169 4.06 13.45 -2.44
CA PHE A 169 5.14 12.52 -2.10
C PHE A 169 6.40 12.77 -2.93
N LYS A 170 6.24 13.09 -4.22
CA LYS A 170 7.36 13.44 -5.11
C LYS A 170 8.03 14.75 -4.65
N GLU A 171 7.25 15.79 -4.37
CA GLU A 171 7.76 17.07 -3.85
C GLU A 171 8.50 16.87 -2.51
N GLY A 172 7.87 16.20 -1.54
CA GLY A 172 8.47 15.88 -0.24
C GLY A 172 9.74 15.04 -0.36
N SER A 173 9.75 14.01 -1.22
CA SER A 173 10.93 13.18 -1.50
C SER A 173 12.12 14.00 -2.01
N THR A 174 11.88 15.01 -2.86
CA THR A 174 12.96 15.86 -3.38
C THR A 174 13.57 16.78 -2.33
N GLY A 175 12.87 17.06 -1.23
CA GLY A 175 13.41 17.81 -0.08
C GLY A 175 14.26 16.99 0.90
N VAL A 176 14.25 15.65 0.80
CA VAL A 176 14.89 14.73 1.77
C VAL A 176 16.27 14.23 1.30
N THR A 177 16.78 14.72 0.17
CA THR A 177 18.14 14.42 -0.33
C THR A 177 19.30 15.01 0.51
N GLY A 178 19.02 15.50 1.72
CA GLY A 178 19.99 16.16 2.60
C GLY A 178 19.97 15.77 4.08
N ARG A 179 19.19 14.76 4.51
CA ARG A 179 19.19 14.33 5.93
C ARG A 179 18.92 12.83 6.10
N THR A 180 19.99 12.04 6.05
CA THR A 180 20.03 10.68 6.59
C THR A 180 19.75 10.73 8.09
N THR A 181 18.59 10.24 8.53
CA THR A 181 18.30 10.06 9.96
C THR A 181 18.76 8.67 10.39
N ASP A 182 20.02 8.56 10.79
CA ASP A 182 20.47 7.44 11.62
C ASP A 182 19.73 7.51 12.97
N PRO A 183 19.02 6.46 13.42
CA PRO A 183 18.30 6.47 14.70
C PRO A 183 19.20 6.46 15.94
N THR A 184 20.52 6.33 15.79
CA THR A 184 21.41 5.81 16.83
C THR A 184 22.33 6.86 17.48
N ALA A 185 21.85 8.09 17.67
CA ALA A 185 22.61 9.14 18.37
C ALA A 185 21.74 10.11 19.19
N ARG A 186 21.27 9.70 20.38
CA ARG A 186 20.85 10.65 21.43
C ARG A 186 20.95 10.11 22.85
N THR A 187 22.15 10.22 23.42
CA THR A 187 22.39 10.21 24.88
C THR A 187 23.40 11.32 25.20
N THR A 188 23.34 11.91 26.40
CA THR A 188 24.04 13.13 26.87
C THR A 188 23.44 14.44 26.30
N ASP A 189 23.19 15.52 27.06
CA ASP A 189 23.21 15.73 28.53
C ASP A 189 22.25 16.91 28.89
N PRO A 190 21.71 17.07 30.11
CA PRO A 190 20.73 18.12 30.41
C PRO A 190 21.24 19.23 31.36
N ALA A 191 21.64 20.39 30.82
CA ALA A 191 21.63 21.67 31.56
C ALA A 191 21.88 22.90 30.66
N GLU A 192 20.92 23.84 30.65
CA GLU A 192 21.11 25.28 30.98
C GLU A 192 19.77 26.00 30.73
N ARG A 193 19.05 26.40 31.79
CA ARG A 193 19.21 27.67 32.50
C ARG A 193 18.81 28.88 31.65
N ARG A 194 17.59 29.39 31.87
CA ARG A 194 17.37 30.74 32.41
C ARG A 194 15.95 30.92 32.95
N THR A 195 15.88 31.24 34.24
CA THR A 195 14.78 31.96 34.86
C THR A 195 14.79 33.42 34.40
N ASP A 196 13.62 34.03 34.22
CA ASP A 196 13.37 35.29 34.91
C ASP A 196 11.88 35.55 35.15
N THR A 197 11.57 36.34 36.18
CA THR A 197 10.24 36.49 36.78
C THR A 197 9.91 37.97 37.02
N THR A 198 8.62 38.33 36.89
CA THR A 198 7.96 39.58 37.37
C THR A 198 8.37 40.95 36.82
N ALA A 199 7.40 41.65 36.20
CA ALA A 199 6.96 43.04 36.46
C ALA A 199 5.77 43.38 35.51
N ARG A 200 4.55 43.71 35.97
CA ARG A 200 4.04 45.03 36.42
C ARG A 200 3.73 45.99 35.23
N THR A 201 2.59 46.66 35.03
CA THR A 201 1.24 46.75 35.67
C THR A 201 0.29 47.65 34.81
N THR A 202 -1.02 47.72 35.13
CA THR A 202 -2.08 48.74 34.79
C THR A 202 -2.73 48.82 33.38
N ASP A 203 -4.01 48.38 33.27
CA ASP A 203 -5.29 49.17 33.24
C ASP A 203 -5.47 50.44 32.35
N PRO A 204 -6.71 50.92 32.02
CA PRO A 204 -7.94 50.23 31.57
C PRO A 204 -8.71 50.89 30.38
N ALA A 205 -9.69 50.15 29.86
CA ALA A 205 -10.99 50.52 29.22
C ALA A 205 -11.30 51.92 28.61
N GLU A 206 -11.68 51.92 27.32
CA GLU A 206 -12.69 52.80 26.67
C GLU A 206 -13.26 52.09 25.41
N ARG A 207 -14.44 52.41 24.82
CA ARG A 207 -15.70 53.03 25.28
C ARG A 207 -16.75 52.97 24.12
N ARG A 208 -18.03 52.78 24.47
CA ARG A 208 -19.29 53.11 23.71
C ARG A 208 -19.89 52.17 22.65
N THR A 209 -21.22 52.30 22.59
CA THR A 209 -22.28 51.59 21.86
C THR A 209 -23.05 52.58 20.99
N ASP A 210 -23.61 52.16 19.84
CA ASP A 210 -24.76 52.77 19.14
C ASP A 210 -25.07 51.97 17.84
N THR A 211 -26.26 51.87 17.23
CA THR A 211 -27.68 52.16 17.59
C THR A 211 -28.56 51.19 16.77
N ALA A 212 -29.80 50.88 17.18
CA ALA A 212 -30.74 50.06 16.39
C ALA A 212 -31.63 50.90 15.44
N VAL A 213 -31.82 50.46 14.18
CA VAL A 213 -32.90 50.93 13.29
C VAL A 213 -33.54 49.77 12.50
N ARG A 214 -34.86 49.90 12.28
CA ARG A 214 -35.87 48.88 11.93
C ARG A 214 -36.32 48.98 10.46
N ARG A 215 -36.51 47.85 9.76
CA ARG A 215 -37.65 47.62 8.80
C ARG A 215 -37.75 46.17 8.30
N THR A 216 -38.91 45.84 7.75
CA THR A 216 -39.47 44.48 7.56
C THR A 216 -39.77 44.14 6.10
N GLU A 217 -39.34 42.94 5.65
CA GLU A 217 -39.95 42.08 4.59
C GLU A 217 -40.10 42.64 3.14
N PRO A 218 -40.18 41.81 2.07
CA PRO A 218 -40.54 40.39 2.04
C PRO A 218 -39.50 39.37 1.52
N ILE A 219 -39.66 38.15 2.04
CA ILE A 219 -39.29 36.83 1.49
C ILE A 219 -39.37 36.76 -0.04
N ASP A 220 -38.22 36.60 -0.69
CA ASP A 220 -38.04 36.02 -2.05
C ASP A 220 -36.53 35.80 -2.35
N ARG A 221 -35.68 36.69 -1.83
CA ARG A 221 -34.21 36.55 -1.89
C ARG A 221 -33.63 35.38 -1.09
N THR A 222 -34.46 34.65 -0.35
CA THR A 222 -34.02 33.50 0.45
C THR A 222 -33.54 32.35 -0.43
N ASP A 223 -34.25 31.97 -1.50
CA ASP A 223 -33.86 30.78 -2.28
C ASP A 223 -32.54 30.97 -3.03
N THR A 224 -32.35 32.08 -3.74
CA THR A 224 -31.07 32.33 -4.44
C THR A 224 -29.89 32.53 -3.49
N THR A 225 -30.13 33.03 -2.27
CA THR A 225 -29.09 33.18 -1.24
C THR A 225 -28.82 31.87 -0.51
N MET A 226 -29.84 31.03 -0.29
CA MET A 226 -29.70 29.71 0.31
C MET A 226 -29.05 28.73 -0.66
N ALA A 227 -29.44 28.70 -1.94
CA ALA A 227 -28.79 27.89 -2.98
C ALA A 227 -27.32 28.28 -3.16
N ARG A 228 -26.99 29.59 -3.24
CA ARG A 228 -25.59 30.03 -3.32
C ARG A 228 -24.82 29.77 -2.02
N ARG A 229 -25.52 29.70 -0.86
CA ARG A 229 -24.92 29.29 0.42
C ARG A 229 -24.70 27.80 0.51
N THR A 230 -25.63 26.93 0.10
CA THR A 230 -25.42 25.47 0.06
C THR A 230 -24.28 25.13 -0.89
N ASP A 231 -24.27 25.71 -2.09
CA ASP A 231 -23.19 25.57 -3.07
C ASP A 231 -21.82 26.07 -2.55
N SER A 232 -21.82 27.05 -1.65
CA SER A 232 -20.61 27.53 -0.95
C SER A 232 -20.27 26.74 0.32
N ILE A 233 -21.24 26.08 0.94
CA ILE A 233 -21.09 25.25 2.15
C ILE A 233 -20.64 23.85 1.76
N GLU A 234 -21.18 23.27 0.69
CA GLU A 234 -20.76 21.98 0.12
C GLU A 234 -19.32 22.10 -0.39
N ARG A 235 -19.00 23.11 -1.20
CA ARG A 235 -17.61 23.39 -1.62
C ARG A 235 -16.68 23.67 -0.44
N ARG A 236 -17.19 24.24 0.66
CA ARG A 236 -16.44 24.47 1.91
C ARG A 236 -16.31 23.21 2.76
N ALA A 237 -17.29 22.31 2.75
CA ALA A 237 -17.24 21.00 3.38
C ALA A 237 -16.23 20.13 2.62
N GLU A 238 -16.31 20.08 1.30
CA GLU A 238 -15.35 19.41 0.42
C GLU A 238 -13.91 19.95 0.62
N THR A 239 -13.72 21.27 0.73
CA THR A 239 -12.40 21.84 1.07
C THR A 239 -11.99 21.70 2.55
N THR A 240 -12.92 21.40 3.46
CA THR A 240 -12.61 21.15 4.88
C THR A 240 -12.27 19.69 5.11
N GLU A 241 -12.98 18.75 4.48
CA GLU A 241 -12.63 17.32 4.45
C GLU A 241 -11.30 17.10 3.71
N ARG A 242 -11.06 17.78 2.56
CA ARG A 242 -9.71 17.85 1.94
C ARG A 242 -8.62 18.40 2.88
N ARG A 243 -8.97 19.06 3.99
CA ARG A 243 -8.05 19.66 4.97
C ARG A 243 -7.92 18.87 6.27
N THR A 244 -8.81 17.92 6.56
CA THR A 244 -8.72 17.09 7.77
C THR A 244 -7.77 15.91 7.61
N ASP A 245 -7.52 15.48 6.39
CA ASP A 245 -6.79 14.23 6.08
C ASP A 245 -5.26 14.38 6.20
N LEU A 246 -4.74 15.62 6.08
CA LEU A 246 -3.31 15.92 6.11
C LEU A 246 -3.02 17.04 7.12
N LYS A 247 -2.46 16.67 8.28
CA LYS A 247 -1.79 17.63 9.15
C LYS A 247 -0.58 18.18 8.39
N GLU A 248 -0.47 19.51 8.31
CA GLU A 248 0.60 20.19 7.55
C GLU A 248 1.98 19.62 7.91
N GLY A 249 2.67 19.05 6.91
CA GLY A 249 4.00 18.44 7.05
C GLY A 249 4.04 16.92 7.31
N GLY A 250 2.90 16.23 7.41
CA GLY A 250 2.85 14.76 7.49
C GLY A 250 2.96 14.06 6.13
N ILE A 251 3.58 12.87 6.09
CA ILE A 251 3.45 11.94 4.96
C ILE A 251 2.00 11.42 4.94
N ASP A 252 1.40 11.28 3.76
CA ASP A 252 0.06 10.71 3.60
C ASP A 252 -0.02 9.31 4.26
N PRO A 253 -1.06 8.99 5.06
CA PRO A 253 -1.17 7.68 5.71
C PRO A 253 -1.20 6.51 4.70
N TYR A 254 -1.75 6.72 3.49
CA TYR A 254 -1.90 5.65 2.51
C TYR A 254 -0.57 5.24 1.86
N LEU A 255 0.47 6.07 1.98
CA LEU A 255 1.84 5.77 1.53
C LEU A 255 2.65 4.95 2.57
N GLN A 256 2.24 4.99 3.84
CA GLN A 256 3.02 4.43 4.96
C GLN A 256 2.76 2.93 5.21
N GLY A 257 1.70 2.39 4.64
CA GLY A 257 1.28 1.01 4.83
C GLY A 257 -0.21 0.81 4.51
N LEU A 258 -0.68 -0.43 4.60
CA LEU A 258 -2.09 -0.74 4.39
C LEU A 258 -2.94 -0.25 5.56
N GLN A 259 -4.02 0.46 5.25
CA GLN A 259 -4.99 1.04 6.19
C GLN A 259 -6.14 0.06 6.51
N PHE A 260 -5.98 -1.22 6.16
CA PHE A 260 -6.94 -2.29 6.37
C PHE A 260 -6.21 -3.60 6.71
N THR A 261 -6.88 -4.49 7.43
CA THR A 261 -6.33 -5.80 7.79
C THR A 261 -6.41 -6.77 6.63
N ILE A 262 -5.27 -7.36 6.23
CA ILE A 262 -5.22 -8.44 5.25
C ILE A 262 -5.88 -9.71 5.84
N PRO A 263 -6.83 -10.35 5.13
CA PRO A 263 -7.37 -11.65 5.52
C PRO A 263 -6.27 -12.73 5.61
N GLN A 264 -6.29 -13.51 6.70
CA GLN A 264 -5.38 -14.63 6.89
C GLN A 264 -5.82 -15.87 6.09
N GLY A 265 -4.87 -16.65 5.58
CA GLY A 265 -5.12 -17.90 4.86
C GLY A 265 -5.25 -17.76 3.33
N ASP A 266 -5.79 -18.80 2.70
CA ASP A 266 -6.04 -18.85 1.26
C ASP A 266 -7.38 -18.17 0.93
N THR A 267 -7.32 -16.98 0.34
CA THR A 267 -8.47 -16.21 -0.14
C THR A 267 -8.96 -16.63 -1.54
N GLY A 268 -8.34 -17.66 -2.13
CA GLY A 268 -8.61 -18.14 -3.49
C GLY A 268 -10.05 -18.55 -3.75
N ASP A 269 -10.66 -17.96 -4.78
CA ASP A 269 -11.95 -18.37 -5.30
C ASP A 269 -11.74 -19.45 -6.36
N ARG A 270 -11.62 -20.71 -5.89
CA ARG A 270 -11.34 -21.86 -6.75
C ARG A 270 -12.56 -22.16 -7.62
N ASP A 271 -12.38 -22.08 -8.93
CA ASP A 271 -13.45 -22.29 -9.89
C ASP A 271 -14.12 -23.66 -9.75
N VAL A 272 -15.46 -23.65 -9.81
CA VAL A 272 -16.24 -24.90 -9.79
C VAL A 272 -16.11 -25.56 -11.17
N PRO A 273 -15.70 -26.85 -11.24
CA PRO A 273 -15.59 -27.55 -12.52
C PRO A 273 -16.92 -27.55 -13.30
N ALA A 274 -16.84 -27.38 -14.62
CA ALA A 274 -18.00 -27.48 -15.49
C ALA A 274 -18.68 -28.85 -15.35
N ASN A 275 -20.00 -28.85 -15.15
CA ASN A 275 -20.75 -30.08 -14.88
C ASN A 275 -20.88 -30.93 -16.15
N ARG A 276 -20.05 -31.99 -16.26
CA ARG A 276 -19.94 -32.85 -17.46
C ARG A 276 -21.25 -33.52 -17.87
N THR A 277 -22.21 -33.70 -16.95
CA THR A 277 -23.50 -34.34 -17.24
C THR A 277 -24.44 -33.54 -18.16
N LYS A 278 -24.03 -32.33 -18.60
CA LYS A 278 -24.72 -31.53 -19.64
C LYS A 278 -23.98 -31.49 -20.98
N MET A 279 -22.97 -32.34 -21.20
CA MET A 279 -22.15 -32.38 -22.42
C MET A 279 -22.36 -33.65 -23.28
N ASN A 280 -23.39 -34.45 -22.94
CA ASN A 280 -23.84 -35.63 -23.71
C ASN A 280 -25.28 -35.43 -24.16
#